data_AF-A0A4R0P9C8-F1
#
_entry.id   AF-A0A4R0P9C8-F1
#
_cell.length_a   1.000
_cell.length_b   1.000
_cell.length_c   1.000
_cell.angle_alpha   90.00
_cell.angle_beta   90.00
_cell.angle_gamma   90.00
#
_symmetry.space_group_name_H-M   'P 1'
#
loop_
_entity.id
_entity.type
_entity.pdbx_description
1 polymer ?
#
loop_
_entity_poly.entity_id
_entity_poly.type
_entity_poly.pdbx_seq_one_letter_code
_entity_poly.pdbx_strand_id
1 'polypeptide(L)' 'MTTVRPFEVMSKRRKSFPSETRVKTGPRTVHGDVELTEKLGRNDPCPCGSGRRFQEMLPYIRPL' A
#
# COMPACT_ATOMS: atom_id res chain seq x y z
N MET A 1 -31.10 23.54 4.03
CA MET A 1 -29.97 23.31 4.96
C MET A 1 -29.03 22.29 4.32
N THR A 2 -28.08 22.77 3.52
CA THR A 2 -27.10 21.91 2.83
C THR A 2 -26.02 21.51 3.82
N THR A 3 -25.94 20.21 4.11
CA THR A 3 -24.96 19.63 5.02
C THR A 3 -23.59 19.58 4.35
N VAL A 4 -22.75 20.59 4.62
CA VAL A 4 -21.38 20.62 4.14
C VAL A 4 -20.59 19.57 4.94
N ARG A 5 -20.20 18.47 4.30
CA ARG A 5 -19.36 17.46 4.96
C ARG A 5 -17.92 17.99 5.01
N PRO A 6 -17.23 17.88 6.16
CA PRO A 6 -15.84 18.36 6.29
C PRO A 6 -14.86 17.59 5.40
N PHE A 7 -15.25 16.43 4.88
CA PHE A 7 -14.54 15.73 3.82
C PHE A 7 -15.52 15.38 2.69
N GLU A 8 -15.10 15.65 1.45
CA GLU A 8 -15.77 15.15 0.26
C GLU A 8 -15.23 13.76 -0.09
N VAL A 9 -16.11 12.82 -0.43
CA VAL A 9 -15.68 11.50 -0.92
C VAL A 9 -15.04 11.69 -2.30
N MET A 10 -13.72 11.85 -2.33
CA MET A 10 -12.96 11.97 -3.56
C MET A 10 -13.01 10.63 -4.32
N SER A 11 -13.69 10.60 -5.47
CA SER A 11 -13.72 9.39 -6.31
C SER A 11 -12.35 9.22 -6.99
N LYS A 12 -11.43 8.48 -6.35
CA LYS A 12 -10.10 8.13 -6.88
C LYS A 12 -10.14 7.51 -8.30
N ARG A 13 -11.31 7.06 -8.76
CA ARG A 13 -11.53 6.49 -10.11
C ARG A 13 -11.70 7.51 -11.24
N ARG A 14 -11.97 8.79 -10.98
CA ARG A 14 -12.38 9.73 -12.07
C ARG A 14 -11.24 10.48 -12.76
N LYS A 15 -10.07 10.64 -12.16
CA LYS A 15 -8.95 11.35 -12.78
C LYS A 15 -7.62 10.84 -12.22
N SER A 16 -6.79 10.28 -13.10
CA SER A 16 -5.32 10.12 -12.97
C SER A 16 -4.71 9.58 -11.67
N PHE A 17 -5.51 9.05 -10.72
CA PHE A 17 -4.95 8.45 -9.52
C PHE A 17 -4.23 7.16 -9.92
N PRO A 18 -2.91 7.02 -9.67
CA PRO A 18 -2.22 5.79 -9.99
C PRO A 18 -2.94 4.67 -9.24
N SER A 19 -3.43 3.68 -9.98
CA SER A 19 -3.91 2.45 -9.35
C SER A 19 -2.78 1.93 -8.46
N GLU A 20 -3.10 1.35 -7.31
CA GLU A 20 -2.06 0.78 -6.42
C GLU A 20 -1.14 -0.18 -7.19
N THR A 21 -1.68 -0.89 -8.18
CA THR A 21 -0.94 -1.74 -9.12
C THR A 21 0.06 -1.03 -10.04
N ARG A 22 -0.07 0.28 -10.25
CA ARG A 22 0.85 1.13 -11.04
C ARG A 22 1.79 1.96 -10.18
N VAL A 23 1.68 1.85 -8.85
CA VAL A 23 2.67 2.44 -7.94
C VAL A 23 3.92 1.56 -7.99
N LYS A 24 5.09 2.17 -8.15
CA LYS A 24 6.37 1.43 -8.19
C LYS A 24 6.63 0.78 -6.82
N THR A 25 6.84 -0.53 -6.82
CA THR A 25 7.25 -1.33 -5.66
C THR A 25 8.77 -1.52 -5.63
N GLY A 26 9.34 -1.89 -4.49
CA GLY A 26 10.78 -2.11 -4.28
C GLY A 26 11.52 -0.96 -3.57
N PRO A 27 12.84 -1.13 -3.35
CA PRO A 27 13.67 -0.15 -2.64
C PRO A 27 13.71 1.18 -3.40
N ARG A 28 13.57 2.29 -2.68
CA ARG A 28 13.61 3.64 -3.27
C ARG A 28 14.45 4.57 -2.44
N THR A 29 15.45 5.19 -3.06
CA THR A 29 16.14 6.34 -2.47
C THR A 29 15.41 7.62 -2.85
N VAL A 30 14.98 8.41 -1.87
CA VAL A 30 14.41 9.74 -2.04
C VAL A 30 15.42 10.78 -1.57
N HIS A 31 15.55 11.90 -2.29
CA HIS A 31 16.51 12.98 -2.01
C HIS A 31 18.00 12.58 -1.95
N GLY A 32 18.34 11.35 -2.36
CA GLY A 32 19.73 10.85 -2.48
C GLY A 32 20.27 10.22 -1.19
N ASP A 33 19.53 10.31 -0.09
CA ASP A 33 19.94 9.90 1.24
C ASP A 33 18.85 9.15 2.02
N VAL A 34 17.57 9.27 1.63
CA VAL A 34 16.45 8.60 2.31
C VAL A 34 16.12 7.27 1.64
N GLU A 35 16.60 6.18 2.21
CA GLU A 35 16.21 4.81 1.83
C GLU A 35 14.80 4.48 2.34
N LEU A 36 13.84 4.36 1.41
CA LEU A 36 12.50 3.88 1.68
C LEU A 36 12.43 2.38 1.47
N THR A 37 12.22 1.66 2.57
CA THR A 37 11.83 0.25 2.53
C THR A 37 10.31 0.14 2.44
N GLU A 38 9.83 -0.64 1.48
CA GLU A 38 8.40 -0.92 1.32
C GLU A 38 7.88 -1.68 2.55
N LYS A 39 6.93 -1.08 3.27
CA LYS A 39 6.25 -1.73 4.39
C LYS A 39 5.04 -2.46 3.86
N LEU A 40 5.17 -3.77 3.68
CA LEU A 40 4.07 -4.62 3.22
C LEU A 40 3.02 -4.73 4.34
N GLY A 41 1.83 -4.22 4.06
CA GLY A 41 0.67 -4.25 4.94
C GLY A 41 0.05 -5.65 5.05
N ARG A 42 -0.83 -5.82 6.05
CA ARG A 42 -1.46 -7.12 6.36
C ARG A 42 -2.29 -7.71 5.22
N ASN A 43 -2.83 -6.87 4.34
CA ASN A 43 -3.67 -7.29 3.22
C ASN A 43 -2.94 -7.24 1.87
N ASP A 44 -1.69 -6.82 1.84
CA ASP A 44 -0.96 -6.66 0.60
C ASP A 44 -0.63 -8.04 -0.01
N PRO A 45 -0.64 -8.16 -1.34
CA PRO A 45 -0.29 -9.40 -2.01
C PRO A 45 1.17 -9.78 -1.74
N CYS A 46 1.42 -11.08 -1.60
CA CYS A 46 2.77 -11.60 -1.45
C CYS A 46 3.61 -11.26 -2.69
N PRO A 47 4.84 -10.72 -2.52
CA PRO A 47 5.74 -10.45 -3.65
C PRO A 47 6.20 -11.71 -4.38
N CYS A 48 5.95 -12.90 -3.81
CA CYS A 48 6.20 -14.19 -4.43
C CYS A 48 5.29 -14.53 -5.63
N GLY A 49 4.30 -13.69 -5.95
CA GLY A 49 3.41 -13.90 -7.10
C GLY A 49 2.33 -14.98 -6.91
N SER A 50 2.20 -15.52 -5.69
CA SER A 50 1.21 -16.58 -5.38
C SER A 50 -0.25 -16.11 -5.35
N GLY A 51 -0.49 -14.79 -5.41
CA GLY A 51 -1.81 -14.19 -5.23
C GLY A 51 -2.35 -14.25 -3.78
N ARG A 52 -1.62 -14.86 -2.85
CA ARG A 52 -1.94 -14.89 -1.42
C ARG A 52 -1.57 -13.59 -0.74
N ARG A 53 -2.20 -13.29 0.39
CA ARG A 53 -1.83 -12.12 1.22
C ARG A 53 -0.50 -12.39 1.92
N PHE A 54 0.31 -11.35 2.10
CA PHE A 54 1.60 -11.45 2.78
C PHE A 54 1.48 -12.02 4.20
N GLN A 55 0.44 -11.63 4.94
CA GLN A 55 0.19 -12.13 6.30
C GLN A 55 0.05 -13.65 6.37
N GLU A 56 -0.49 -14.29 5.33
CA GLU A 56 -0.66 -15.75 5.29
C GLU A 56 0.65 -16.49 5.01
N MET A 57 1.67 -15.78 4.55
CA MET A 57 3.01 -16.30 4.29
C MET A 57 3.93 -16.11 5.50
N LEU A 58 3.51 -15.32 6.50
CA LEU A 58 4.28 -15.12 7.72
C LEU A 58 4.14 -16.37 8.63
N PRO A 59 5.26 -16.87 9.18
CA PRO A 59 5.20 -17.97 10.15
C PRO A 59 4.50 -17.51 11.43
N TYR A 60 3.78 -18.43 12.10
CA TYR A 60 3.10 -18.15 13.37
C TYR A 60 4.07 -17.89 14.54
N ILE A 61 5.37 -18.05 14.32
CA ILE A 61 6.40 -17.93 15.36
C ILE A 61 6.31 -16.54 15.98
N ARG A 62 5.81 -16.48 17.22
CA ARG A 62 5.89 -15.28 18.04
C ARG A 62 7.30 -15.25 18.65
N PRO A 63 8.05 -14.15 18.51
CA PRO A 63 9.29 -14.01 19.26
C PRO A 63 8.95 -14.08 20.77
N LEU A 64 9.75 -14.85 21.50
CA LEU A 64 9.67 -14.98 22.96
C LEU A 64 10.11 -13.69 23.65
#